data_AF-A0A4Y2E730-F1
#
_entry.id   AF-A0A4Y2E730-F1
#
_cell.length_a   1.000
_cell.length_b   1.000
_cell.length_c   1.000
_cell.angle_alpha   90.00
_cell.angle_beta   90.00
_cell.angle_gamma   90.00
#
_symmetry.space_group_name_H-M   'P 1'
#
loop_
_entity.id
_entity.type
_entity.pdbx_description
1 polymer ?
#
loop_
_entity_poly.entity_id
_entity_poly.type
_entity_poly.pdbx_seq_one_letter_code
_entity_poly.pdbx_strand_id
1 'polypeptide(L)'
;MLFGRTLRLPCDILCGRPNDTPSSPNEYLNNLEARLGNAFARERIKLASELMKTCYDSGATDHHFKDGDQVWMYNPKRRRGPSPKHTHNLHIIYNL
;
A
#
# COMPACT_ATOMS: atom_id res chain seq x y z
N MET A 1 -9.51 -18.27 31.25
CA MET A 1 -9.84 -17.47 30.04
C MET A 1 -8.62 -16.63 29.68
N LEU A 2 -7.90 -16.99 28.62
CA LEU A 2 -6.77 -16.19 28.09
C LEU A 2 -7.23 -15.63 26.74
N PHE A 3 -7.51 -14.33 26.71
CA PHE A 3 -7.94 -13.62 25.51
C PHE A 3 -6.75 -13.36 24.59
N GLY A 4 -6.97 -13.65 23.31
CA GLY A 4 -5.98 -13.71 22.27
C GLY A 4 -5.15 -12.44 22.07
N ARG A 5 -3.85 -12.65 21.93
CA ARG A 5 -3.03 -11.98 20.91
C ARG A 5 -2.07 -13.03 20.37
N THR A 6 -2.14 -13.31 19.08
CA THR A 6 -1.20 -14.19 18.38
C THR A 6 0.20 -13.59 18.59
N LEU A 7 1.12 -14.35 19.19
CA LEU A 7 2.50 -13.92 19.37
C LEU A 7 3.11 -13.72 17.98
N ARG A 8 3.24 -12.47 17.54
CA ARG A 8 3.81 -12.15 16.22
C ARG A 8 5.31 -12.35 16.32
N LEU A 9 5.78 -13.52 15.91
CA LEU A 9 7.21 -13.78 15.79
C LEU A 9 7.85 -12.79 14.79
N PRO A 10 9.10 -12.35 15.04
CA PRO A 10 9.92 -11.70 14.03
C PRO A 10 9.96 -12.56 12.76
N CYS A 11 9.83 -11.92 11.60
CA CYS A 11 9.85 -12.61 10.31
C CYS A 11 11.11 -13.47 10.13
N ASP A 12 12.23 -13.06 10.73
CA ASP A 12 13.52 -13.76 10.65
C ASP A 12 13.55 -15.12 11.39
N ILE A 13 12.58 -15.37 12.28
CA ILE A 13 12.43 -16.67 12.96
C ILE A 13 11.47 -17.59 12.18
N LEU A 14 10.46 -17.01 11.51
CA LEU A 14 9.53 -17.75 10.65
C LEU A 14 10.17 -18.11 9.30
N CYS A 15 10.98 -17.21 8.76
CA CYS A 15 11.82 -17.41 7.60
C CYS A 15 13.23 -17.72 8.13
N GLY A 16 13.52 -18.99 8.43
CA GLY A 16 14.84 -19.39 8.89
C GLY A 16 15.97 -18.84 7.98
N ARG A 17 17.19 -18.74 8.54
CA ARG A 17 18.37 -18.28 7.80
C ARG A 17 18.51 -19.10 6.50
N PRO A 18 18.51 -18.47 5.30
CA PRO A 18 18.80 -19.20 4.08
C PRO A 18 20.21 -19.80 4.24
N ASN A 19 20.34 -21.11 4.03
CA ASN A 19 21.65 -21.73 3.97
C ASN A 19 22.30 -21.23 2.67
N ASP A 20 23.08 -20.15 2.77
CA ASP A 20 23.71 -19.49 1.62
C ASP A 20 24.89 -20.27 1.04
N THR A 21 25.10 -21.54 1.45
CA THR A 21 26.13 -22.40 0.88
C THR A 21 25.52 -23.10 -0.35
N PRO A 22 25.87 -22.67 -1.58
CA PRO A 22 25.36 -23.32 -2.77
C PRO A 22 25.98 -24.72 -2.83
N SER A 23 25.15 -25.74 -2.96
CA SER A 23 25.63 -27.12 -3.10
C SER A 23 26.18 -27.38 -4.50
N SER A 24 25.87 -26.52 -5.47
CA SER A 24 26.35 -26.62 -6.86
C SER A 24 26.47 -25.26 -7.57
N PRO A 25 27.28 -25.14 -8.65
CA PRO A 25 27.41 -23.91 -9.42
C PRO A 25 26.09 -23.40 -10.03
N ASN A 26 25.19 -24.30 -10.43
CA ASN A 26 23.89 -23.93 -11.01
C ASN A 26 22.97 -23.30 -9.95
N GLU A 27 23.01 -23.84 -8.73
CA GLU A 27 22.26 -23.28 -7.59
C GLU A 27 22.75 -21.88 -7.21
N TYR A 28 24.07 -21.64 -7.30
CA TYR A 28 24.65 -20.32 -7.09
C TYR A 28 24.15 -19.29 -8.11
N LEU A 29 24.12 -19.66 -9.40
CA LEU A 29 23.61 -18.79 -10.47
C LEU A 29 22.13 -18.45 -10.26
N ASN A 30 21.30 -19.45 -9.92
CA ASN A 30 19.88 -19.23 -9.64
C ASN A 30 19.65 -18.34 -8.41
N ASN A 31 20.44 -18.52 -7.33
CA ASN A 31 20.37 -17.67 -6.15
C ASN A 31 20.76 -16.23 -6.45
N LEU A 32 21.82 -16.04 -7.25
CA LEU A 32 22.27 -14.72 -7.69
C LEU A 32 21.20 -14.02 -8.54
N GLU A 33 20.62 -14.71 -9.51
CA GLU A 33 19.57 -14.18 -10.37
C GLU A 33 18.32 -13.81 -9.55
N ALA A 34 17.91 -14.67 -8.62
CA ALA A 34 16.80 -14.38 -7.70
C ALA A 34 17.08 -13.16 -6.81
N ARG A 35 18.32 -12.98 -6.32
CA ARG A 35 18.72 -11.82 -5.50
C ARG A 35 18.71 -10.53 -6.31
N LEU A 36 19.26 -10.56 -7.52
CA LEU A 36 19.29 -9.41 -8.42
C LEU A 36 17.88 -9.02 -8.89
N GLY A 37 17.07 -10.01 -9.28
CA GLY A 37 15.68 -9.80 -9.66
C GLY A 37 14.85 -9.18 -8.52
N ASN A 38 15.04 -9.66 -7.29
CA ASN A 38 14.36 -9.12 -6.12
C ASN A 38 14.81 -7.70 -5.77
N ALA A 39 16.10 -7.39 -5.84
CA ALA A 39 16.62 -6.04 -5.60
C ALA A 39 16.04 -5.06 -6.63
N PHE A 40 16.04 -5.44 -7.91
CA PHE A 40 15.50 -4.64 -8.99
C PHE A 40 13.98 -4.43 -8.89
N ALA A 41 13.22 -5.49 -8.55
CA ALA A 41 11.78 -5.40 -8.34
C ALA A 41 11.43 -4.42 -7.21
N ARG A 42 12.20 -4.43 -6.11
CA ARG A 42 11.99 -3.50 -4.98
C ARG A 42 12.18 -2.04 -5.39
N GLU A 43 13.24 -1.72 -6.12
CA GLU A 43 13.47 -0.36 -6.63
C GLU A 43 12.36 0.10 -7.59
N ARG A 44 11.90 -0.79 -8.48
CA ARG A 44 10.79 -0.46 -9.38
C ARG A 44 9.48 -0.19 -8.66
N ILE A 45 9.16 -0.95 -7.61
CA ILE A 45 7.97 -0.72 -6.78
C ILE A 45 8.08 0.63 -6.06
N LYS A 46 9.26 0.96 -5.53
CA LYS A 46 9.52 2.25 -4.87
C LYS A 46 9.33 3.41 -5.84
N LEU A 47 9.96 3.33 -7.02
CA LEU A 47 9.84 4.35 -8.07
C LEU A 47 8.38 4.50 -8.53
N ALA A 48 7.66 3.41 -8.76
CA ALA A 48 6.24 3.45 -9.12
C ALA A 48 5.39 4.10 -8.01
N SER A 49 5.70 3.83 -6.74
CA SER A 49 5.03 4.48 -5.62
C SER A 49 5.31 5.97 -5.54
N GLU A 50 6.54 6.40 -5.83
CA GLU A 50 6.93 7.83 -5.85
C GLU A 50 6.23 8.55 -7.00
N LEU A 51 6.23 7.98 -8.21
CA LEU A 51 5.47 8.51 -9.34
C LEU A 51 3.98 8.62 -9.03
N MET A 52 3.39 7.62 -8.38
CA MET A 52 1.97 7.65 -8.05
C MET A 52 1.62 8.73 -7.02
N LYS A 53 2.52 9.03 -6.07
CA LYS A 53 2.35 10.18 -5.16
C LYS A 53 2.37 11.49 -5.94
N THR A 54 3.37 11.69 -6.79
CA THR A 54 3.47 12.90 -7.63
C THR A 54 2.24 13.05 -8.54
N CYS A 55 1.72 11.96 -9.12
CA CYS A 55 0.49 12.01 -9.90
C CYS A 55 -0.73 12.39 -9.06
N TYR A 56 -0.82 11.89 -7.82
CA TYR A 56 -1.91 12.25 -6.91
C TYR A 56 -1.86 13.75 -6.56
N ASP A 57 -0.67 14.26 -6.27
CA ASP A 57 -0.46 15.66 -5.91
C ASP A 57 -0.59 16.60 -7.11
N SER A 58 -0.36 16.12 -8.35
CA SER A 58 -0.42 16.92 -9.57
C SER A 58 -1.80 17.52 -9.88
N GLY A 59 -2.87 16.95 -9.30
CA GLY A 59 -4.24 17.44 -9.43
C GLY A 59 -4.77 18.13 -8.17
N ALA A 60 -3.94 18.30 -7.13
CA ALA A 60 -4.34 18.96 -5.90
C ALA A 60 -4.34 20.48 -6.09
N THR A 61 -5.41 21.01 -6.67
CA THR A 61 -5.63 22.45 -6.74
C THR A 61 -6.02 22.96 -5.35
N ASP A 62 -5.28 23.95 -4.85
CA ASP A 62 -5.62 24.71 -3.64
C ASP A 62 -6.84 25.58 -3.93
N HIS A 63 -8.02 25.04 -3.66
CA HIS A 63 -9.27 25.79 -3.78
C HIS A 63 -9.47 26.58 -2.48
N HIS A 64 -9.15 27.87 -2.51
CA HIS A 64 -9.48 28.77 -1.41
C HIS A 64 -10.98 29.05 -1.39
N PHE A 65 -11.70 28.37 -0.51
CA PHE A 65 -13.11 28.64 -0.24
C PHE A 65 -13.26 29.87 0.67
N LYS A 66 -14.33 30.64 0.47
CA LYS A 66 -14.73 31.77 1.31
C LYS A 66 -16.02 31.46 2.05
N ASP A 67 -16.29 32.19 3.13
CA ASP A 67 -17.55 32.09 3.87
C ASP A 67 -18.72 32.33 2.91
N GLY A 68 -19.69 31.41 2.91
CA GLY A 68 -20.83 31.38 1.98
C GLY A 68 -20.63 30.51 0.73
N ASP A 69 -19.44 29.94 0.50
CA ASP A 69 -19.23 29.04 -0.64
C ASP A 69 -19.93 27.69 -0.42
N GLN A 70 -20.64 27.25 -1.46
CA GLN A 70 -21.35 25.98 -1.46
C GLN A 70 -20.38 24.84 -1.78
N VAL A 71 -20.07 24.01 -0.79
CA VAL A 71 -19.13 22.90 -0.94
C VAL A 71 -19.87 21.57 -0.94
N TRP A 72 -19.57 20.74 -1.95
CA TRP A 72 -20.05 19.37 -2.01
C TRP A 72 -19.15 18.48 -1.14
N MET A 73 -19.69 17.98 -0.03
CA MET A 73 -19.01 16.97 0.76
C MET A 73 -19.39 15.58 0.29
N TYR A 74 -18.36 14.76 0.02
CA TYR A 74 -18.54 13.35 -0.24
C TYR A 74 -18.84 12.62 1.07
N ASN A 75 -20.05 12.05 1.21
CA ASN A 75 -20.43 11.27 2.37
C ASN A 75 -20.45 9.76 2.04
N PRO A 76 -19.31 9.03 2.22
CA PRO A 76 -19.26 7.61 1.93
C PRO A 76 -20.14 6.83 2.91
N LYS A 77 -21.29 6.34 2.43
CA LYS A 77 -22.08 5.38 3.20
C LYS A 77 -21.35 4.04 3.22
N ARG A 78 -20.87 3.63 4.40
CA ARG A 78 -20.22 2.32 4.58
C ARG A 78 -21.21 1.19 4.29
N ARG A 79 -20.98 0.44 3.22
CA ARG A 79 -21.67 -0.84 2.97
C ARG A 79 -20.85 -1.97 3.59
N ARG A 80 -21.48 -2.86 4.38
CA ARG A 80 -20.84 -4.13 4.79
C ARG A 80 -20.85 -5.06 3.58
N GLY A 81 -19.66 -5.43 3.12
CA GLY A 81 -19.46 -6.32 1.97
C GLY A 81 -17.96 -6.62 1.75
N PRO A 82 -17.60 -7.50 0.80
CA PRO A 82 -16.24 -8.05 0.66
C PRO A 82 -15.17 -7.01 0.34
N SER A 83 -15.55 -5.87 -0.26
CA SER A 83 -14.65 -4.77 -0.61
C SER A 83 -15.17 -3.45 -0.01
N PRO A 84 -14.42 -2.81 0.90
CA PRO A 84 -14.80 -1.53 1.49
C PRO A 84 -14.78 -0.34 0.50
N LYS A 85 -14.24 -0.53 -0.71
CA LYS A 85 -13.85 0.55 -1.63
C LYS A 85 -14.90 0.92 -2.68
N HIS A 86 -15.99 0.16 -2.83
CA HIS A 86 -17.00 0.44 -3.85
C HIS A 86 -18.27 0.98 -3.21
N THR A 87 -18.50 2.29 -3.35
CA THR A 87 -19.63 3.04 -2.79
C THR A 87 -20.30 3.85 -3.90
N HIS A 88 -21.64 3.84 -3.95
CA HIS A 88 -22.45 4.76 -4.76
C HIS A 88 -23.04 5.82 -3.80
N ASN A 89 -23.01 7.10 -4.15
CA ASN A 89 -23.20 8.21 -3.19
C ASN A 89 -24.30 9.18 -3.62
N LEU A 90 -24.91 9.88 -2.64
CA LEU A 90 -25.83 11.00 -2.86
C LEU A 90 -25.38 12.21 -2.03
N HIS A 91 -25.66 13.40 -2.54
CA HIS A 91 -25.01 14.67 -2.20
C HIS A 91 -25.63 15.38 -0.99
N ILE A 92 -24.79 16.00 -0.15
CA ILE A 92 -25.20 16.95 0.90
C ILE A 92 -24.46 18.27 0.65
N ILE A 93 -25.20 19.37 0.70
CA ILE A 93 -24.72 20.73 0.48
C ILE A 93 -24.40 21.37 1.84
N TYR A 94 -23.21 21.93 2.00
CA TYR A 94 -22.83 22.74 3.16
C TYR A 94 -22.35 24.12 2.68
N ASN A 95 -22.57 25.14 3.50
CA ASN A 95 -21.99 26.47 3.33
C ASN A 95 -20.86 26.64 4.35
N LEU A 96 -19.73 27.20 3.92
CA LEU A 96 -18.62 27.60 4.80
C LEU A 96 -18.96 28.84 5.62
#